data_AF-A0A3D2P8Y3-F1
#
_entry.id   AF-A0A3D2P8Y3-F1
#
_cell.length_a   1.000
_cell.length_b   1.000
_cell.length_c   1.000
_cell.angle_alpha   90.00
_cell.angle_beta   90.00
_cell.angle_gamma   90.00
#
_symmetry.space_group_name_H-M   'P 1'
#
loop_
_entity.id
_entity.type
_entity.pdbx_description
1 polymer ?
#
loop_
_entity_poly.entity_id
_entity_poly.type
_entity_poly.pdbx_seq_one_letter_code
_entity_poly.pdbx_strand_id
1 'polypeptide(L)'
;MKNLKRIYYVVILGLILYLGSPRGGTWFYIHNIRWLYVFFLSLFLANFITPIVQKIAARFKILDYPDERKIHRQPIPLLGGLAIYLAFIITVVRNLNFSRELWGVVLGGTIVFLFGLIDDLRGLSAKIRFLGQIFATLLIIAFGIRVTVIPHWTGEYILEVLVTILGVVGITNAMNFFDGMDGLATGLSVV
;
A
#
# COMPACT_ATOMS: atom_id res chain seq x y z
N MET A 1 8.47 -9.55 -30.11
CA MET A 1 8.24 -8.97 -28.76
C MET A 1 6.80 -9.06 -28.25
N LYS A 2 5.74 -8.81 -29.06
CA LYS A 2 4.33 -8.86 -28.58
C LYS A 2 3.90 -10.24 -28.03
N ASN A 3 4.33 -11.34 -28.66
CA ASN A 3 3.99 -12.70 -28.22
C ASN A 3 4.60 -13.05 -26.86
N LEU A 4 5.84 -12.61 -26.59
CA LEU A 4 6.52 -12.87 -25.32
C LEU A 4 5.83 -12.16 -24.14
N LYS A 5 5.40 -10.91 -24.32
CA LYS A 5 4.61 -10.20 -23.31
C LYS A 5 3.27 -10.89 -23.05
N ARG A 6 2.59 -11.39 -24.08
CA ARG A 6 1.34 -12.13 -23.93
C ARG A 6 1.54 -13.41 -23.13
N ILE A 7 2.56 -14.19 -23.46
CA ILE A 7 2.91 -15.43 -22.72
C ILE A 7 3.21 -15.11 -21.25
N TYR A 8 4.01 -14.08 -20.99
CA TYR A 8 4.31 -13.63 -19.63
C TYR A 8 3.05 -13.35 -18.80
N TYR A 9 2.13 -12.53 -19.29
CA TYR A 9 0.90 -12.22 -18.54
C TYR A 9 -0.04 -13.42 -18.39
N VAL A 10 -0.04 -14.36 -19.35
CA VAL A 10 -0.79 -15.61 -19.21
C VAL A 10 -0.20 -16.48 -18.10
N VAL A 11 1.13 -16.57 -18.01
CA VAL A 11 1.82 -17.29 -16.92
C VAL A 11 1.51 -16.65 -15.58
N ILE A 12 1.64 -15.32 -15.46
CA ILE A 12 1.32 -14.59 -14.22
C ILE A 12 -0.14 -14.80 -13.82
N LEU A 13 -1.08 -14.72 -14.77
CA LEU A 13 -2.49 -14.99 -14.49
C LEU A 13 -2.70 -16.44 -14.02
N GLY A 14 -2.03 -17.41 -14.64
CA GLY A 14 -2.05 -18.80 -14.20
C GLY A 14 -1.55 -18.98 -12.77
N LEU A 15 -0.47 -18.29 -12.39
CA LEU A 15 0.06 -18.30 -11.02
C LEU A 15 -0.92 -17.68 -10.02
N ILE A 16 -1.54 -16.54 -10.35
CA ILE A 16 -2.57 -15.90 -9.52
C ILE A 16 -3.75 -16.85 -9.32
N LEU A 17 -4.24 -17.48 -10.39
CA LEU A 17 -5.36 -18.41 -10.32
C LEU A 17 -5.01 -19.66 -9.51
N TYR A 18 -3.80 -20.20 -9.67
CA TYR A 18 -3.32 -21.33 -8.89
C TYR A 18 -3.25 -20.98 -7.40
N LEU A 19 -2.58 -19.89 -7.03
CA LEU A 19 -2.50 -19.43 -5.63
C LEU A 19 -3.88 -19.12 -5.06
N GLY A 20 -4.75 -18.47 -5.84
CA GLY A 20 -6.13 -18.18 -5.46
C GLY A 20 -7.06 -19.40 -5.39
N SER A 21 -6.65 -20.55 -5.92
CA SER A 21 -7.45 -21.77 -5.84
C SER A 21 -7.35 -22.40 -4.43
N PRO A 22 -8.37 -23.17 -4.00
CA PRO A 22 -8.29 -23.93 -2.75
C PRO A 22 -7.05 -24.83 -2.69
N ARG A 23 -6.66 -25.46 -3.81
CA ARG A 23 -5.50 -26.36 -3.88
C ARG A 23 -4.18 -25.63 -3.65
N GLY A 24 -3.95 -24.53 -4.38
CA GLY A 24 -2.72 -23.77 -4.27
C GLY A 24 -2.61 -23.12 -2.90
N GLY A 25 -3.67 -22.44 -2.43
CA GLY A 25 -3.69 -21.81 -1.11
C GLY A 25 -3.44 -22.82 0.01
N THR A 26 -4.27 -23.88 0.13
CA THR A 26 -4.19 -24.83 1.26
C THR A 26 -2.84 -25.53 1.37
N TRP A 27 -2.14 -25.78 0.25
CA TRP A 27 -0.81 -26.37 0.27
C TRP A 27 0.17 -25.54 1.12
N PHE A 28 0.18 -24.21 1.00
CA PHE A 28 1.05 -23.36 1.82
C PHE A 28 0.66 -23.35 3.30
N TYR A 29 -0.63 -23.48 3.61
CA TYR A 29 -1.09 -23.55 5.00
C TYR A 29 -0.67 -24.87 5.65
N ILE A 30 -0.83 -25.99 4.96
CA ILE A 30 -0.48 -27.33 5.46
C ILE A 30 1.02 -27.43 5.75
N HIS A 31 1.86 -26.80 4.92
CA HIS A 31 3.31 -26.81 5.09
C HIS A 31 3.84 -25.69 6.00
N ASN A 32 2.96 -24.95 6.70
CA ASN A 32 3.32 -23.83 7.59
C ASN A 32 4.12 -22.69 6.92
N ILE A 33 4.00 -22.54 5.60
CA ILE A 33 4.70 -21.52 4.79
C ILE A 33 3.72 -20.48 4.22
N ARG A 34 2.65 -20.19 4.96
CA ARG A 34 1.60 -19.24 4.59
C ARG A 34 2.14 -17.84 4.22
N TRP A 35 3.23 -17.40 4.84
CA TRP A 35 3.83 -16.10 4.54
C TRP A 35 4.36 -16.00 3.10
N LEU A 36 4.88 -17.10 2.55
CA LEU A 36 5.27 -17.16 1.14
C LEU A 36 4.06 -17.06 0.22
N TYR A 37 2.93 -17.67 0.59
CA TYR A 37 1.68 -17.52 -0.15
C TYR A 37 1.23 -16.06 -0.22
N VAL A 38 1.20 -15.36 0.93
CA VAL A 38 0.84 -13.94 0.99
C VAL A 38 1.78 -13.09 0.14
N PHE A 39 3.09 -13.34 0.23
CA PHE A 39 4.11 -12.63 -0.54
C PHE A 39 3.97 -12.84 -2.06
N PHE A 40 3.89 -14.09 -2.53
CA PHE A 40 3.80 -14.35 -3.96
C PHE A 40 2.46 -13.89 -4.55
N LEU A 41 1.36 -14.04 -3.79
CA LEU A 41 0.06 -13.57 -4.22
C LEU A 41 0.05 -12.05 -4.40
N SER A 42 0.55 -11.29 -3.42
CA SER A 42 0.60 -9.83 -3.52
C SER A 42 1.54 -9.36 -4.63
N LEU A 43 2.70 -10.01 -4.80
CA LEU A 43 3.66 -9.72 -5.87
C LEU A 43 3.04 -9.89 -7.25
N PHE A 44 2.41 -11.05 -7.51
CA PHE A 44 1.82 -11.32 -8.82
C PHE A 44 0.60 -10.44 -9.08
N LEU A 45 -0.23 -10.18 -8.07
CA LEU A 45 -1.35 -9.24 -8.20
C LEU A 45 -0.87 -7.82 -8.51
N ALA A 46 0.11 -7.29 -7.77
CA ALA A 46 0.65 -5.96 -8.02
C ALA A 46 1.23 -5.86 -9.43
N ASN A 47 2.00 -6.87 -9.86
CA ASN A 47 2.56 -6.94 -11.20
C ASN A 47 1.48 -6.96 -12.30
N PHE A 48 0.38 -7.70 -12.08
CA PHE A 48 -0.70 -7.84 -13.06
C PHE A 48 -1.62 -6.61 -13.10
N ILE A 49 -1.93 -6.02 -11.94
CA ILE A 49 -2.85 -4.87 -11.81
C ILE A 49 -2.21 -3.57 -12.29
N THR A 50 -0.92 -3.36 -12.01
CA THR A 50 -0.19 -2.13 -12.39
C THR A 50 -0.37 -1.71 -13.86
N PRO A 51 -0.10 -2.57 -14.87
CA PRO A 51 -0.28 -2.18 -16.28
C PRO A 51 -1.75 -1.96 -16.66
N ILE A 52 -2.70 -2.56 -15.95
CA ILE A 52 -4.13 -2.32 -16.16
C ILE A 52 -4.49 -0.91 -15.68
N VAL A 53 -4.07 -0.56 -14.45
CA VAL A 53 -4.30 0.76 -13.86
C VAL A 53 -3.61 1.85 -14.68
N GLN A 54 -2.39 1.62 -15.18
CA GLN A 54 -1.70 2.56 -16.08
C GLN A 54 -2.50 2.84 -17.36
N LYS A 55 -3.08 1.81 -17.99
CA LYS A 55 -3.91 1.97 -19.19
C LYS A 55 -5.21 2.73 -18.88
N ILE A 56 -5.82 2.46 -17.73
CA ILE A 56 -7.03 3.15 -17.27
C ILE A 56 -6.71 4.63 -17.04
N ALA A 57 -5.66 4.94 -16.27
CA ALA A 57 -5.20 6.30 -16.02
C ALA A 57 -4.93 7.06 -17.33
N ALA A 58 -4.22 6.45 -18.29
CA ALA A 58 -3.97 7.04 -19.60
C ALA A 58 -5.27 7.28 -20.39
N ARG A 59 -6.23 6.36 -20.34
CA ARG A 59 -7.52 6.50 -21.02
C ARG A 59 -8.36 7.65 -20.44
N PHE A 60 -8.32 7.84 -19.12
CA PHE A 60 -9.03 8.91 -18.43
C PHE A 60 -8.22 10.22 -18.35
N LYS A 61 -7.04 10.29 -18.99
CA LYS A 61 -6.12 11.44 -18.93
C LYS A 61 -5.72 11.84 -17.51
N ILE A 62 -5.70 10.88 -16.59
CA ILE A 62 -5.15 11.04 -15.23
C ILE A 62 -3.64 10.85 -15.35
N LEU A 63 -2.98 11.89 -15.84
CA LEU A 63 -1.56 11.91 -16.17
C LEU A 63 -0.87 13.04 -15.43
N ASP A 64 0.32 12.77 -14.93
CA ASP A 64 1.24 13.80 -14.49
C ASP A 64 1.98 14.39 -15.68
N TYR A 65 1.80 15.68 -15.95
CA TYR A 65 2.47 16.36 -17.04
C TYR A 65 3.84 16.89 -16.59
N PRO A 66 4.85 16.88 -17.48
CA PRO A 66 6.17 17.42 -17.17
C PRO A 66 6.07 18.92 -16.87
N ASP A 67 6.79 19.35 -15.83
CA ASP A 67 6.90 20.73 -15.36
C ASP A 67 8.38 21.05 -15.12
N GLU A 68 8.77 22.32 -15.02
CA GLU A 68 10.16 22.77 -14.86
C GLU A 68 10.85 22.17 -13.62
N ARG A 69 10.07 21.69 -12.65
CA ARG A 69 10.53 21.04 -11.42
C ARG A 69 10.60 19.51 -11.50
N LYS A 70 10.21 18.88 -12.62
CA LYS A 70 10.05 17.42 -12.74
C LYS A 70 11.10 16.80 -13.68
N ILE A 71 11.59 15.63 -13.30
CA ILE A 71 12.68 14.91 -14.02
C ILE A 71 12.15 14.23 -15.29
N HIS A 72 10.88 13.84 -15.29
CA HIS A 72 10.26 13.17 -16.43
C HIS A 72 9.96 14.13 -17.58
N ARG A 73 10.16 13.66 -18.82
CA ARG A 73 9.91 14.43 -20.06
C ARG A 73 8.65 14.00 -20.79
N GLN A 74 7.97 12.97 -20.32
CA GLN A 74 6.76 12.41 -20.92
C GLN A 74 5.69 12.29 -19.84
N PRO A 75 4.40 12.49 -20.18
CA PRO A 75 3.32 12.35 -19.21
C PRO A 75 3.29 10.94 -18.59
N ILE A 76 3.31 10.85 -17.26
CA ILE A 76 3.32 9.58 -16.52
C ILE A 76 1.93 9.31 -15.91
N PRO A 77 1.38 8.09 -16.00
CA PRO A 77 0.10 7.75 -15.37
C PRO A 77 0.12 7.90 -13.84
N LEU A 78 -0.81 8.70 -13.31
CA LEU A 78 -0.87 9.08 -11.89
C LEU A 78 -1.87 8.21 -11.14
N LEU A 79 -1.60 6.90 -11.01
CA LEU A 79 -2.41 5.94 -10.23
C LEU A 79 -1.60 4.69 -9.80
N GLY A 80 -0.27 4.75 -9.73
CA GLY A 80 0.57 3.59 -9.36
C GLY A 80 0.21 3.01 -7.98
N GLY A 81 0.01 3.88 -6.98
CA GLY A 81 -0.37 3.49 -5.62
C GLY A 81 -1.71 2.73 -5.55
N LEU A 82 -2.67 3.03 -6.44
CA LEU A 82 -3.95 2.30 -6.51
C LEU A 82 -3.73 0.82 -6.85
N ALA A 83 -2.79 0.50 -7.74
CA ALA A 83 -2.51 -0.89 -8.11
C ALA A 83 -1.94 -1.68 -6.92
N ILE A 84 -1.01 -1.09 -6.18
CA ILE A 84 -0.40 -1.69 -4.99
C ILE A 84 -1.45 -1.87 -3.90
N TYR A 85 -2.27 -0.85 -3.66
CA TYR A 85 -3.33 -0.89 -2.66
C TYR A 85 -4.37 -1.97 -2.97
N LEU A 86 -4.80 -2.12 -4.23
CA LEU A 86 -5.71 -3.20 -4.63
C LEU A 86 -5.08 -4.58 -4.43
N ALA A 87 -3.81 -4.76 -4.79
CA ALA A 87 -3.10 -6.02 -4.56
C ALA A 87 -3.03 -6.37 -3.06
N PHE A 88 -2.76 -5.37 -2.21
CA PHE A 88 -2.77 -5.51 -0.75
C PHE A 88 -4.15 -5.95 -0.23
N ILE A 89 -5.23 -5.24 -0.58
CA ILE A 89 -6.59 -5.56 -0.11
C ILE A 89 -7.03 -6.95 -0.56
N ILE A 90 -6.82 -7.30 -1.83
CA ILE A 90 -7.17 -8.63 -2.35
C ILE A 90 -6.41 -9.71 -1.58
N THR A 91 -5.11 -9.51 -1.33
CA THR A 91 -4.28 -10.48 -0.60
C THR A 91 -4.74 -10.64 0.85
N VAL A 92 -5.04 -9.53 1.55
CA VAL A 92 -5.57 -9.56 2.92
C VAL A 92 -6.88 -10.33 2.99
N VAL A 93 -7.82 -10.04 2.10
CA VAL A 93 -9.11 -10.75 2.04
C VAL A 93 -8.91 -12.23 1.76
N ARG A 94 -7.98 -12.58 0.86
CA ARG A 94 -7.65 -13.96 0.50
C ARG A 94 -6.90 -14.74 1.57
N ASN A 95 -6.24 -14.08 2.51
CA ASN A 95 -5.57 -14.73 3.63
C ASN A 95 -6.56 -15.24 4.70
N LEU A 96 -7.80 -14.75 4.70
CA LEU A 96 -8.91 -15.14 5.59
C LEU A 96 -8.59 -15.10 7.10
N ASN A 97 -7.50 -14.43 7.49
CA ASN A 97 -7.08 -14.28 8.87
C ASN A 97 -7.16 -12.81 9.24
N PHE A 98 -8.25 -12.45 9.92
CA PHE A 98 -8.54 -11.08 10.30
C PHE A 98 -8.40 -10.91 11.81
N SER A 99 -7.25 -10.37 12.24
CA SER A 99 -7.10 -9.90 13.61
C SER A 99 -7.72 -8.51 13.77
N ARG A 100 -7.99 -8.10 15.01
CA ARG A 100 -8.48 -6.75 15.31
C ARG A 100 -7.48 -5.69 14.81
N GLU A 101 -6.20 -5.93 15.03
CA GLU A 101 -5.11 -5.06 14.60
C GLU A 101 -5.07 -4.98 13.08
N LEU A 102 -5.23 -6.10 12.36
CA LEU A 102 -5.27 -6.09 10.90
C LEU A 102 -6.41 -5.22 10.36
N TRP A 103 -7.59 -5.25 10.99
CA TRP A 103 -8.68 -4.33 10.66
C TRP A 103 -8.28 -2.87 10.87
N GLY A 104 -7.57 -2.57 11.96
CA GLY A 104 -6.96 -1.26 12.18
C GLY A 104 -6.07 -0.85 11.03
N VAL A 105 -5.09 -1.68 10.65
CA VAL A 105 -4.17 -1.42 9.53
C VAL A 105 -4.92 -1.20 8.22
N VAL A 106 -5.91 -2.05 7.91
CA VAL A 106 -6.68 -1.92 6.66
C VAL A 106 -7.47 -0.61 6.65
N LEU A 107 -8.21 -0.28 7.71
CA LEU A 107 -9.05 0.92 7.73
C LEU A 107 -8.20 2.20 7.80
N GLY A 108 -7.18 2.24 8.66
CA GLY A 108 -6.25 3.36 8.75
C GLY A 108 -5.46 3.55 7.45
N GLY A 109 -4.94 2.47 6.88
CA GLY A 109 -4.25 2.47 5.58
C GLY A 109 -5.18 2.90 4.44
N THR A 110 -6.46 2.52 4.47
CA THR A 110 -7.47 3.01 3.51
C THR A 110 -7.59 4.52 3.56
N ILE A 111 -7.68 5.09 4.77
CA ILE A 111 -7.79 6.54 4.96
C ILE A 111 -6.55 7.25 4.39
N VAL A 112 -5.35 6.81 4.77
CA VAL A 112 -4.09 7.40 4.26
C VAL A 112 -4.02 7.28 2.74
N PHE A 113 -4.37 6.12 2.18
CA PHE A 113 -4.42 5.90 0.74
C PHE A 113 -5.40 6.85 0.05
N LEU A 114 -6.63 7.01 0.57
CA LEU A 114 -7.63 7.89 -0.03
C LEU A 114 -7.19 9.36 0.02
N PHE A 115 -6.62 9.82 1.13
CA PHE A 115 -6.09 11.18 1.22
C PHE A 115 -4.91 11.39 0.26
N GLY A 116 -4.01 10.41 0.14
CA GLY A 116 -2.93 10.43 -0.85
C GLY A 116 -3.45 10.49 -2.28
N LEU A 117 -4.41 9.64 -2.62
CA LEU A 117 -5.04 9.62 -3.94
C LEU A 117 -5.77 10.94 -4.26
N ILE A 118 -6.44 11.55 -3.28
CA ILE A 118 -7.09 12.85 -3.47
C ILE A 118 -6.05 13.97 -3.62
N ASP A 119 -4.94 13.92 -2.87
CA ASP A 119 -3.83 14.86 -3.00
C ASP A 119 -3.22 14.81 -4.40
N ASP A 120 -2.93 13.61 -4.87
CA ASP A 120 -2.45 13.34 -6.22
C ASP A 120 -3.36 13.95 -7.30
N LEU A 121 -4.69 13.81 -7.14
CA LEU A 121 -5.66 14.26 -8.14
C LEU A 121 -6.04 15.74 -8.06
N ARG A 122 -6.02 16.35 -6.86
CA ARG A 122 -6.60 17.68 -6.62
C ARG A 122 -5.65 18.67 -5.95
N GLY A 123 -4.52 18.24 -5.41
CA GLY A 123 -3.62 19.04 -4.60
C GLY A 123 -4.25 19.44 -3.27
N LEU A 124 -4.05 18.65 -2.22
CA LEU A 124 -4.55 18.95 -0.89
C LEU A 124 -3.58 19.84 -0.12
N SER A 125 -4.14 20.75 0.69
CA SER A 125 -3.32 21.53 1.61
C SER A 125 -2.65 20.61 2.64
N ALA A 126 -1.44 20.97 3.08
CA ALA A 126 -0.69 20.22 4.09
C ALA A 126 -1.51 19.97 5.37
N LYS A 127 -2.36 20.93 5.77
CA LYS A 127 -3.25 20.81 6.94
C LYS A 127 -4.25 19.67 6.78
N ILE A 128 -4.89 19.54 5.62
CA ILE A 128 -5.89 18.49 5.36
C ILE A 128 -5.24 17.11 5.35
N ARG A 129 -4.06 16.99 4.73
CA ARG A 129 -3.29 15.74 4.70
C ARG A 129 -2.88 15.30 6.11
N PHE A 130 -2.37 16.23 6.90
CA PHE A 130 -1.98 15.99 8.27
C PHE A 130 -3.17 15.54 9.13
N LEU A 131 -4.33 16.21 9.02
CA LEU A 131 -5.55 15.80 9.73
C LEU A 131 -6.01 14.39 9.33
N GLY A 132 -5.93 14.03 8.05
CA GLY A 132 -6.24 12.67 7.57
C GLY A 132 -5.31 11.62 8.18
N GLN A 133 -4.01 11.90 8.27
CA GLN A 133 -3.02 11.01 8.90
C GLN A 133 -3.23 10.88 10.41
N ILE A 134 -3.57 11.98 11.10
CA ILE A 134 -3.90 11.94 12.54
C ILE A 134 -5.16 11.09 12.76
N PHE A 135 -6.20 11.30 11.96
CA PHE A 135 -7.43 10.52 12.06
C PHE A 135 -7.19 9.03 11.81
N ALA A 136 -6.43 8.68 10.76
CA ALA A 136 -6.01 7.30 10.50
C ALA A 136 -5.23 6.71 11.67
N THR A 137 -4.32 7.48 12.28
CA THR A 137 -3.51 7.01 13.41
C THR A 137 -4.35 6.79 14.67
N LEU A 138 -5.29 7.69 14.96
CA LEU A 138 -6.21 7.50 16.09
C LEU A 138 -7.08 6.25 15.89
N LEU A 139 -7.48 5.98 14.64
CA LEU A 139 -8.23 4.78 14.32
C LEU A 139 -7.42 3.51 14.58
N ILE A 140 -6.18 3.40 14.09
CA ILE A 140 -5.36 2.21 14.36
C ILE A 140 -5.09 2.00 15.86
N ILE A 141 -4.94 3.08 16.64
CA ILE A 141 -4.82 3.03 18.10
C ILE A 141 -6.09 2.48 18.74
N ALA A 142 -7.28 2.87 18.25
CA ALA A 142 -8.55 2.30 18.71
C ALA A 142 -8.71 0.81 18.40
N PHE A 143 -7.97 0.28 17.41
CA PHE A 143 -7.86 -1.15 17.11
C PHE A 143 -6.76 -1.87 17.91
N GLY A 144 -6.09 -1.18 18.84
CA GLY A 144 -5.09 -1.76 19.73
C GLY A 144 -3.65 -1.65 19.23
N ILE A 145 -3.40 -0.97 18.11
CA ILE A 145 -2.05 -0.76 17.59
C ILE A 145 -1.46 0.48 18.26
N ARG A 146 -0.50 0.24 19.15
CA ARG A 146 0.25 1.29 19.84
C ARG A 146 1.68 0.84 20.09
N VAL A 147 2.61 1.79 20.06
CA VAL A 147 3.99 1.56 20.47
C VAL A 147 4.03 1.39 21.99
N THR A 148 4.31 0.18 22.47
CA THR A 148 4.38 -0.16 23.91
C THR A 148 5.82 -0.36 24.38
N VAL A 149 6.61 0.72 24.33
CA VAL A 149 8.04 0.72 24.70
C VAL A 149 8.34 1.49 25.99
N ILE A 150 7.34 2.18 26.53
CA ILE A 150 7.48 2.99 27.75
C ILE A 150 7.33 2.06 28.96
N PRO A 151 8.23 2.12 29.97
CA PRO A 151 8.08 1.33 31.20
C PRO A 151 6.78 1.67 31.94
N HIS A 152 6.23 0.72 32.70
CA HIS A 152 4.96 0.92 33.41
C HIS A 152 5.03 2.00 34.48
N TRP A 153 4.38 3.14 34.21
CA TRP A 153 4.26 4.29 35.13
C TRP A 153 3.04 5.16 34.81
N THR A 154 2.67 6.02 35.76
CA THR A 154 1.55 6.96 35.62
C THR A 154 1.80 7.93 34.46
N GLY A 155 1.06 7.76 33.36
CA GLY A 155 1.17 8.59 32.16
C GLY A 155 1.78 7.90 30.94
N GLU A 156 2.21 6.64 31.06
CA GLU A 156 2.76 5.86 29.94
C GLU A 156 1.83 5.86 28.72
N TYR A 157 0.53 5.68 28.92
CA TYR A 157 -0.45 5.59 27.84
C TYR A 157 -0.45 6.83 26.95
N ILE A 158 -0.34 8.03 27.56
CA ILE A 158 -0.33 9.29 26.81
C ILE A 158 0.92 9.39 25.96
N LEU A 159 2.08 9.03 26.53
CA LEU A 159 3.35 9.01 25.81
C LEU A 159 3.34 7.98 24.67
N GLU A 160 2.84 6.77 24.93
CA GLU A 160 2.71 5.72 23.91
C GLU A 160 1.82 6.16 22.74
N VAL A 161 0.70 6.85 23.03
CA VAL A 161 -0.18 7.42 22.01
C VAL A 161 0.54 8.51 21.22
N LEU A 162 1.22 9.45 21.88
CA LEU A 162 1.97 10.52 21.23
C LEU A 162 3.08 9.98 20.34
N VAL A 163 3.85 9.00 20.83
CA VAL A 163 4.90 8.32 20.07
C VAL A 163 4.32 7.58 18.87
N THR A 164 3.17 6.93 19.02
CA THR A 164 2.50 6.24 17.90
C THR A 164 2.04 7.24 16.84
N ILE A 165 1.45 8.37 17.25
CA ILE A 165 1.05 9.45 16.34
C ILE A 165 2.27 9.99 15.59
N LEU A 166 3.33 10.36 16.32
CA LEU A 166 4.56 10.87 15.72
C LEU A 166 5.20 9.86 14.77
N GLY A 167 5.25 8.58 15.14
CA GLY A 167 5.82 7.52 14.32
C GLY A 167 5.06 7.31 13.02
N VAL A 168 3.74 7.15 13.08
CA VAL A 168 2.91 6.85 11.90
C VAL A 168 2.83 8.05 10.97
N VAL A 169 2.55 9.23 11.50
CA VAL A 169 2.49 10.48 10.74
C VAL A 169 3.86 10.85 10.19
N GLY A 170 4.92 10.68 11.00
CA GLY A 170 6.29 10.97 10.62
C GLY A 170 6.79 10.08 9.49
N ILE A 171 6.61 8.76 9.61
CA ILE A 171 6.99 7.80 8.55
C ILE A 171 6.17 8.06 7.29
N THR A 172 4.86 8.32 7.39
CA THR A 172 4.03 8.60 6.22
C THR A 172 4.53 9.84 5.46
N ASN A 173 4.86 10.92 6.16
CA ASN A 173 5.39 12.13 5.53
C ASN A 173 6.83 11.95 5.01
N ALA A 174 7.67 11.19 5.70
CA ALA A 174 9.02 10.86 5.23
C ALA A 174 8.97 10.06 3.92
N MET A 175 8.08 9.06 3.82
CA MET A 175 7.89 8.28 2.61
C MET A 175 7.39 9.13 1.44
N ASN A 176 6.46 10.05 1.68
CA ASN A 176 5.98 11.00 0.66
C ASN A 176 7.13 11.89 0.14
N PHE A 177 8.01 12.35 1.03
CA PHE A 177 9.18 13.15 0.63
C PHE A 177 10.16 12.35 -0.23
N PHE A 178 10.35 11.07 0.07
CA PHE A 178 11.22 10.16 -0.67
C PHE A 178 10.66 9.71 -2.03
N ASP A 179 9.34 9.82 -2.25
CA ASP A 179 8.69 9.44 -3.51
C ASP A 179 8.93 10.44 -4.66
N GLY A 180 9.71 11.51 -4.41
CA GLY A 180 10.15 12.46 -5.44
C GLY A 180 11.24 11.94 -6.39
N MET A 181 11.75 10.72 -6.15
CA MET A 181 12.80 10.09 -6.97
C MET A 181 12.37 8.70 -7.44
N ASP A 182 12.59 8.40 -8.72
CA ASP A 182 12.20 7.12 -9.34
C ASP A 182 12.73 5.91 -8.55
N GLY A 183 11.80 5.15 -7.96
CA GLY A 183 12.10 3.88 -7.27
C GLY A 183 12.72 4.00 -5.87
N LEU A 184 12.99 5.20 -5.36
CA LEU A 184 13.62 5.37 -4.04
C LEU A 184 12.67 5.00 -2.89
N ALA A 185 11.45 5.54 -2.89
CA ALA A 185 10.44 5.18 -1.89
C ALA A 185 10.08 3.69 -1.91
N THR A 186 9.97 3.10 -3.10
CA THR A 186 9.71 1.65 -3.23
C THR A 186 10.89 0.82 -2.72
N GLY A 187 12.13 1.20 -3.07
CA GLY A 187 13.33 0.51 -2.59
C GLY A 187 13.48 0.55 -1.08
N LEU A 188 13.28 1.73 -0.46
CA LEU A 188 13.30 1.90 0.99
C LEU A 188 12.18 1.14 1.70
N SER A 189 11.03 0.94 1.05
CA SER A 189 9.92 0.18 1.64
C SER A 189 10.15 -1.34 1.67
N VAL A 190 11.02 -1.85 0.80
CA VAL A 190 11.32 -3.29 0.69
C VAL A 190 12.39 -3.74 1.69
N VAL A 191 13.29 -2.82 2.08
CA VAL A 191 14.41 -3.07 3.03
C VAL A 191 13.93 -2.87 4.46
#